data_AF-A0A1J9Q5G6-F1
#
_entry.id   AF-A0A1J9Q5G6-F1
#
_cell.length_a   1.000
_cell.length_b   1.000
_cell.length_c   1.000
_cell.angle_alpha   90.00
_cell.angle_beta   90.00
_cell.angle_gamma   90.00
#
_symmetry.space_group_name_H-M   'P 1'
#
loop_
_entity.id
_entity.type
_entity.pdbx_description
1 polymer ?
#
loop_
_entity_poly.entity_id
_entity_poly.type
_entity_poly.pdbx_seq_one_letter_code
_entity_poly.pdbx_strand_id
1 'polypeptide(L)'
;MSSDEQVIWALRILEGASLDSLVRFRGPITKTFHRINNKLAPRQSHAVALFQALSRKLKNIKAFLSRSEAEAVGLPSWMGIDPRLADVERLSSNSNDREKFRAFLAARSLALDEEAWEIRNYGSSRVNLLAAQPELSNDRNGYTRQFLNSMNFDQKSGSYAIKLGQKILVNERMFPGFSGSTALYAFCQDTFRRIPFGGARRGFYQYPVP
;
A
#
# COMPACT_ATOMS: atom_id res chain seq x y z
N MET A 1 18.95 9.01 -36.39
CA MET A 1 18.90 9.73 -35.10
C MET A 1 19.13 8.75 -33.97
N SER A 2 20.06 9.07 -33.07
CA SER A 2 20.27 8.32 -31.83
C SER A 2 19.09 8.48 -30.85
N SER A 3 19.00 7.62 -29.84
CA SER A 3 17.98 7.73 -28.79
C SER A 3 18.03 9.09 -28.09
N ASP A 4 19.23 9.62 -27.84
CA ASP A 4 19.41 10.89 -27.13
C ASP A 4 19.00 12.08 -28.02
N GLU A 5 19.31 12.00 -29.32
CA GLU A 5 18.85 12.99 -30.30
C GLU A 5 17.33 13.03 -30.42
N GLN A 6 16.66 11.88 -30.33
CA GLN A 6 15.19 11.80 -30.34
C GLN A 6 14.57 12.49 -29.11
N VAL A 7 15.15 12.28 -27.91
CA VAL A 7 14.66 12.91 -26.69
C VAL A 7 14.85 14.43 -26.75
N ILE A 8 16.03 14.90 -27.14
CA ILE A 8 16.33 16.33 -27.26
C ILE A 8 15.40 16.98 -28.30
N TRP A 9 15.19 16.33 -29.44
CA TRP A 9 14.31 16.84 -30.49
C TRP A 9 12.84 16.93 -30.01
N ALA A 10 12.34 15.91 -29.31
CA ALA A 10 11.00 15.94 -28.75
C ALA A 10 10.80 17.06 -27.72
N LEU A 11 11.81 17.33 -26.89
CA LEU A 11 11.78 18.45 -25.93
C LEU A 11 11.75 19.79 -26.65
N ARG A 12 12.57 19.98 -27.69
CA ARG A 12 12.56 21.20 -28.52
C ARG A 12 11.23 21.43 -29.23
N ILE A 13 10.56 20.37 -29.69
CA ILE A 13 9.21 20.49 -30.26
C ILE A 13 8.21 21.00 -29.23
N LEU A 14 8.25 20.45 -28.01
CA LEU A 14 7.35 20.88 -26.95
C LEU A 14 7.62 22.32 -26.53
N GLU A 15 8.89 22.73 -26.49
CA GLU A 15 9.31 24.10 -26.17
C GLU A 15 8.87 25.11 -27.24
N GLY A 16 8.96 24.74 -28.53
CA GLY A 16 8.55 25.59 -29.65
C GLY A 16 7.06 25.53 -29.99
N ALA A 17 6.25 24.73 -29.29
CA ALA A 17 4.83 24.58 -29.57
C ALA A 17 4.04 25.83 -29.15
N SER A 18 2.98 26.16 -29.91
CA SER A 18 2.09 27.27 -29.56
C SER A 18 1.35 27.02 -28.25
N LEU A 19 0.99 28.10 -27.54
CA LEU A 19 0.25 28.02 -26.28
C LEU A 19 -1.05 27.21 -26.41
N ASP A 20 -1.80 27.41 -27.49
CA ASP A 20 -3.04 26.66 -27.76
C ASP A 20 -2.79 25.15 -27.90
N SER A 21 -1.69 24.77 -28.53
CA SER A 21 -1.28 23.37 -28.64
C SER A 21 -0.91 22.80 -27.28
N LEU A 22 -0.15 23.54 -26.47
CA LEU A 22 0.23 23.13 -25.12
C LEU A 22 -0.99 22.99 -24.20
N VAL A 23 -1.97 23.89 -24.29
CA VAL A 23 -3.23 23.81 -23.54
C VAL A 23 -4.01 22.56 -23.95
N ARG A 24 -4.17 22.33 -25.26
CA ARG A 24 -4.88 21.16 -25.81
C ARG A 24 -4.24 19.83 -25.37
N PHE A 25 -2.90 19.78 -25.29
CA PHE A 25 -2.15 18.57 -24.93
C PHE A 25 -1.68 18.52 -23.48
N ARG A 26 -2.15 19.42 -22.61
CA ARG A 26 -1.72 19.52 -21.20
C ARG A 26 -1.80 18.19 -20.45
N GLY A 27 -2.92 17.48 -20.56
CA GLY A 27 -3.13 16.18 -19.90
C GLY A 27 -2.13 15.11 -20.35
N PRO A 28 -2.04 14.81 -21.65
CA PRO A 28 -1.03 13.90 -22.21
C PRO A 28 0.41 14.27 -21.86
N ILE A 29 0.78 15.55 -21.95
CA ILE A 29 2.11 16.06 -21.59
C ILE A 29 2.39 15.75 -20.11
N THR A 30 1.48 16.13 -19.21
CA THR A 30 1.62 15.91 -17.77
C THR A 30 1.77 14.41 -17.44
N LYS A 31 0.97 13.55 -18.06
CA LYS A 31 1.03 12.09 -17.86
C LYS A 31 2.35 11.50 -18.34
N THR A 32 2.87 11.98 -19.47
CA THR A 32 4.15 11.53 -20.02
C THR A 32 5.32 11.99 -19.16
N PHE A 33 5.36 13.26 -18.74
CA PHE A 33 6.37 13.75 -17.80
C PHE A 33 6.32 13.01 -16.47
N HIS A 34 5.12 12.69 -15.96
CA HIS A 34 5.00 11.86 -14.76
C HIS A 34 5.65 10.48 -14.94
N ARG A 35 5.44 9.83 -16.09
CA ARG A 35 6.09 8.55 -16.42
C ARG A 35 7.61 8.67 -16.57
N ILE A 36 8.09 9.73 -17.21
CA ILE A 36 9.53 10.01 -17.37
C ILE A 36 10.17 10.25 -16.01
N ASN A 37 9.57 11.13 -15.18
CA ASN A 37 10.05 11.39 -13.82
C ASN A 37 10.08 10.12 -12.98
N ASN A 38 9.10 9.22 -13.11
CA ASN A 38 9.13 7.92 -12.44
C ASN A 38 10.26 7.01 -12.95
N LYS A 39 10.70 7.14 -14.21
CA LYS A 39 11.85 6.40 -14.75
C LYS A 39 13.20 7.01 -14.32
N LEU A 40 13.26 8.34 -14.23
CA LEU A 40 14.46 9.10 -13.88
C LEU A 40 14.70 9.20 -12.37
N ALA A 41 13.64 9.08 -11.56
CA ALA A 41 13.78 9.04 -10.12
C ALA A 41 14.81 7.97 -9.74
N PRO A 42 15.79 8.29 -8.87
CA PRO A 42 16.71 7.29 -8.35
C PRO A 42 15.89 6.09 -7.91
N ARG A 43 16.22 4.89 -8.40
CA ARG A 43 15.53 3.64 -8.02
C ARG A 43 15.95 3.25 -6.61
N GLN A 44 15.67 4.14 -5.65
CA GLN A 44 15.70 3.80 -4.26
C GLN A 44 14.65 2.70 -4.06
N SER A 45 15.11 1.57 -3.56
CA SER A 45 14.23 0.47 -3.18
C SER A 45 13.05 1.01 -2.35
N HIS A 46 11.82 0.62 -2.69
CA HIS A 46 10.64 1.02 -1.91
C HIS A 46 10.77 0.63 -0.43
N ALA A 47 11.54 -0.42 -0.12
CA ALA A 47 11.85 -0.79 1.25
C ALA A 47 12.76 0.24 1.92
N VAL A 48 13.79 0.75 1.23
CA VAL A 48 14.65 1.83 1.76
C VAL A 48 13.84 3.10 1.99
N ALA A 49 12.96 3.47 1.06
CA ALA A 49 12.06 4.61 1.23
C ALA A 49 11.13 4.44 2.44
N LEU A 50 10.62 3.23 2.69
CA LEU A 50 9.82 2.90 3.86
C LEU A 50 10.64 3.04 5.15
N PHE A 51 11.85 2.47 5.22
CA PHE A 51 12.70 2.58 6.39
C PHE A 51 13.09 4.04 6.69
N GLN A 52 13.38 4.83 5.67
CA GLN A 52 13.62 6.27 5.84
C GLN A 52 12.37 7.03 6.29
N ALA A 53 11.17 6.65 5.83
CA ALA A 53 9.93 7.24 6.29
C ALA A 53 9.64 6.88 7.76
N LEU A 54 9.85 5.61 8.15
CA LEU A 54 9.74 5.15 9.53
C LEU A 54 10.74 5.84 10.45
N SER A 55 12.00 5.94 10.02
CA SER A 55 13.07 6.62 10.78
C SER A 55 12.71 8.08 11.06
N ARG A 56 12.24 8.82 10.03
CA ARG A 56 11.77 10.21 10.19
C ARG A 56 10.59 10.35 11.16
N LYS A 57 9.77 9.32 11.29
CA LYS A 57 8.59 9.31 12.18
C LYS A 57 8.84 8.62 13.51
N LEU A 58 10.04 8.10 13.77
CA LEU A 58 10.32 7.21 14.91
C LEU A 58 9.93 7.83 16.26
N LYS A 59 10.23 9.12 16.46
CA LYS A 59 9.87 9.84 17.70
C LYS A 59 8.35 9.85 17.91
N ASN A 60 7.58 10.14 16.86
CA ASN A 60 6.12 10.21 16.93
C ASN A 60 5.51 8.82 17.11
N ILE A 61 6.06 7.81 16.42
CA ILE A 61 5.63 6.42 16.55
C ILE A 61 5.85 5.94 17.99
N LYS A 62 7.03 6.18 18.58
CA LYS A 62 7.28 5.84 19.99
C LYS A 62 6.29 6.52 20.93
N ALA A 63 6.06 7.82 20.74
CA ALA A 63 5.10 8.56 21.55
C ALA A 63 3.66 8.05 21.40
N PHE A 64 3.29 7.59 20.20
CA PHE A 64 1.98 6.98 19.96
C PHE A 64 1.87 5.61 20.64
N LEU A 65 2.89 4.76 20.50
CA LEU A 65 2.91 3.41 21.08
C LEU A 65 2.98 3.40 22.62
N SER A 66 3.38 4.50 23.25
CA SER A 66 3.31 4.68 24.71
C SER A 66 1.92 5.03 25.23
N ARG A 67 0.93 5.26 24.35
CA ARG A 67 -0.45 5.56 24.74
C ARG A 67 -1.18 4.29 25.17
N SER A 68 -2.22 4.44 25.98
CA SER A 68 -3.10 3.31 26.29
C SER A 68 -3.86 2.84 25.04
N GLU A 69 -4.31 1.59 25.03
CA GLU A 69 -5.14 1.06 23.93
C GLU A 69 -6.39 1.92 23.71
N ALA A 70 -7.02 2.37 24.81
CA ALA A 70 -8.18 3.25 24.76
C ALA A 70 -7.87 4.59 24.08
N GLU A 71 -6.66 5.13 24.18
CA GLU A 71 -6.26 6.36 23.47
C GLU A 71 -5.82 6.10 22.03
N ALA A 72 -5.08 5.00 21.81
CA ALA A 72 -4.51 4.63 20.51
C ALA A 72 -5.58 4.14 19.53
N VAL A 73 -6.59 3.42 20.02
CA VAL A 73 -7.72 2.94 19.23
C VAL A 73 -8.95 3.81 19.46
N GLY A 74 -9.10 4.51 20.59
CA GLY A 74 -10.26 5.39 20.85
C GLY A 74 -11.61 4.67 20.85
N LEU A 75 -12.68 5.41 21.12
CA LEU A 75 -14.03 4.90 21.00
C LEU A 75 -14.53 5.07 19.55
N PRO A 76 -14.95 4.00 18.89
CA PRO A 76 -15.60 4.10 17.59
C PRO A 76 -17.01 4.68 17.73
N SER A 77 -17.35 5.68 16.92
CA SER A 77 -18.72 6.19 16.77
C SER A 77 -19.18 5.94 15.34
N TRP A 78 -19.65 4.73 15.08
CA TRP A 78 -20.12 4.33 13.75
C TRP A 78 -21.64 4.18 13.76
N MET A 79 -22.31 4.72 12.74
CA MET A 79 -23.71 4.41 12.42
C MET A 79 -23.73 3.89 10.99
N GLY A 80 -24.29 2.70 10.74
CA GLY A 80 -24.33 2.07 9.43
C GLY A 80 -23.23 1.03 9.19
N ILE A 81 -22.67 1.01 7.96
CA ILE A 81 -21.67 0.10 7.34
C ILE A 81 -20.69 -0.58 8.33
N ASP A 82 -20.18 -1.77 7.98
CA ASP A 82 -19.10 -2.45 8.71
C ASP A 82 -18.02 -1.44 9.15
N PRO A 83 -17.75 -1.34 10.46
CA PRO A 83 -16.91 -0.28 11.02
C PRO A 83 -15.49 -0.28 10.45
N ARG A 84 -15.01 -1.44 9.98
CA ARG A 84 -13.68 -1.59 9.39
C ARG A 84 -13.61 -0.92 8.02
N LEU A 85 -14.68 -1.01 7.23
CA LEU A 85 -14.75 -0.29 5.95
C LEU A 85 -14.83 1.21 6.18
N ALA A 86 -15.61 1.66 7.17
CA ALA A 86 -15.71 3.07 7.52
C ALA A 86 -14.35 3.66 7.96
N ASP A 87 -13.55 2.92 8.75
CA ASP A 87 -12.20 3.32 9.14
C ASP A 87 -11.25 3.47 7.93
N VAL A 88 -11.34 2.55 6.97
CA VAL A 88 -10.48 2.58 5.76
C VAL A 88 -10.90 3.70 4.81
N GLU A 89 -12.19 3.93 4.62
CA GLU A 89 -12.72 4.95 3.70
C GLU A 89 -12.42 6.38 4.12
N ARG A 90 -12.38 6.64 5.44
CA ARG A 90 -12.07 7.97 5.98
C ARG A 90 -10.59 8.33 5.88
N LEU A 91 -9.74 7.40 5.48
CA LEU A 91 -8.31 7.63 5.40
C LEU A 91 -7.99 8.63 4.28
N SER A 92 -7.31 9.71 4.64
CA SER A 92 -6.82 10.75 3.73
C SER A 92 -5.37 11.11 4.04
N SER A 93 -4.75 11.94 3.19
CA SER A 93 -3.40 12.45 3.44
C SER A 93 -3.29 13.22 4.77
N ASN A 94 -4.40 13.78 5.24
CA ASN A 94 -4.48 14.61 6.44
C ASN A 94 -4.89 13.82 7.70
N SER A 95 -5.14 12.51 7.58
CA SER A 95 -5.55 11.69 8.71
C SER A 95 -4.48 11.68 9.81
N ASN A 96 -4.94 11.72 11.06
CA ASN A 96 -4.06 11.63 12.22
C ASN A 96 -3.54 10.19 12.42
N ASP A 97 -2.55 10.05 13.31
CA ASP A 97 -1.91 8.76 13.57
C ASP A 97 -2.88 7.70 14.13
N ARG A 98 -3.90 8.11 14.90
CA ARG A 98 -4.94 7.22 15.43
C ARG A 98 -5.81 6.67 14.30
N GLU A 99 -6.28 7.52 13.39
CA GLU A 99 -7.07 7.11 12.22
C GLU A 99 -6.29 6.16 11.32
N LYS A 100 -5.01 6.47 11.07
CA LYS A 100 -4.11 5.59 10.32
C LYS A 100 -3.95 4.24 11.00
N PHE A 101 -3.78 4.22 12.32
CA PHE A 101 -3.66 2.98 13.09
C PHE A 101 -4.95 2.15 13.07
N ARG A 102 -6.12 2.76 13.23
CA ARG A 102 -7.41 2.08 13.09
C ARG A 102 -7.62 1.49 11.70
N ALA A 103 -7.38 2.28 10.64
CA ALA A 103 -7.50 1.81 9.27
C ALA A 103 -6.57 0.62 8.98
N PHE A 104 -5.36 0.61 9.57
CA PHE A 104 -4.45 -0.53 9.51
C PHE A 104 -5.06 -1.79 10.16
N LEU A 105 -5.57 -1.67 11.39
CA LEU A 105 -6.21 -2.78 12.11
C LEU A 105 -7.46 -3.29 11.37
N ALA A 106 -8.27 -2.38 10.85
CA ALA A 106 -9.45 -2.66 10.05
C ALA A 106 -9.12 -3.46 8.78
N ALA A 107 -8.13 -3.01 8.01
CA ALA A 107 -7.67 -3.71 6.81
C ALA A 107 -7.13 -5.11 7.16
N ARG A 108 -6.32 -5.22 8.22
CA ARG A 108 -5.79 -6.51 8.70
C ARG A 108 -6.92 -7.47 9.10
N SER A 109 -7.92 -6.98 9.84
CA SER A 109 -9.07 -7.78 10.26
C SER A 109 -9.90 -8.25 9.07
N LEU A 110 -10.19 -7.39 8.09
CA LEU A 110 -10.93 -7.77 6.89
C LEU A 110 -10.21 -8.84 6.06
N ALA A 111 -8.88 -8.77 5.97
CA ALA A 111 -8.10 -9.80 5.27
C ALA A 111 -8.04 -11.14 6.02
N LEU A 112 -8.14 -11.14 7.36
CA LEU A 112 -8.28 -12.39 8.13
C LEU A 112 -9.63 -13.06 7.85
N ASP A 113 -10.71 -12.28 7.79
CA ASP A 113 -12.04 -12.79 7.44
C ASP A 113 -12.08 -13.35 6.01
N GLU A 114 -11.48 -12.62 5.05
CA GLU A 114 -11.36 -13.07 3.67
C GLU A 114 -10.53 -14.35 3.58
N GLU A 115 -9.37 -14.42 4.25
CA GLU A 115 -8.54 -15.62 4.28
C GLU A 115 -9.28 -16.83 4.86
N ALA A 116 -9.98 -16.65 5.98
CA ALA A 116 -10.79 -17.71 6.59
C ALA A 116 -11.94 -18.14 5.67
N TRP A 117 -12.51 -17.21 4.91
CA TRP A 117 -13.50 -17.52 3.87
C TRP A 117 -12.87 -18.27 2.68
N GLU A 118 -11.69 -17.86 2.18
CA GLU A 118 -10.99 -18.55 1.09
C GLU A 118 -10.66 -20.01 1.47
N ILE A 119 -10.15 -20.22 2.68
CA ILE A 119 -9.83 -21.56 3.19
C ILE A 119 -11.07 -22.44 3.24
N ARG A 120 -12.20 -21.91 3.74
CA ARG A 120 -13.46 -22.66 3.81
C ARG A 120 -14.06 -23.01 2.45
N ASN A 121 -13.94 -22.12 1.46
CA ASN A 121 -14.59 -22.29 0.16
C ASN A 121 -13.70 -22.98 -0.89
N TYR A 122 -12.38 -22.84 -0.78
CA TYR A 122 -11.43 -23.33 -1.79
C TYR A 122 -10.27 -24.16 -1.22
N GLY A 123 -10.23 -24.40 0.09
CA GLY A 123 -9.18 -25.20 0.74
C GLY A 123 -7.77 -24.58 0.69
N SER A 124 -7.66 -23.31 0.30
CA SER A 124 -6.38 -22.62 0.15
C SER A 124 -6.48 -21.16 0.59
N SER A 125 -5.33 -20.54 0.88
CA SER A 125 -5.21 -19.13 1.23
C SER A 125 -4.24 -18.45 0.29
N ARG A 126 -4.68 -17.36 -0.33
CA ARG A 126 -3.82 -16.51 -1.15
C ARG A 126 -2.66 -15.95 -0.32
N VAL A 127 -2.90 -15.61 0.95
CA VAL A 127 -1.87 -15.07 1.83
C VAL A 127 -0.77 -16.11 2.09
N ASN A 128 -1.13 -17.36 2.33
CA ASN A 128 -0.16 -18.45 2.50
C ASN A 128 0.67 -18.66 1.22
N LEU A 129 0.01 -18.67 0.06
CA LEU A 129 0.67 -18.82 -1.23
C LEU A 129 1.64 -17.67 -1.50
N LEU A 130 1.23 -16.42 -1.26
CA LEU A 130 2.09 -15.24 -1.46
C LEU A 130 3.23 -15.13 -0.46
N ALA A 131 3.06 -15.62 0.77
CA ALA A 131 4.13 -15.69 1.76
C ALA A 131 5.21 -16.72 1.36
N ALA A 132 4.79 -17.86 0.80
CA ALA A 132 5.69 -18.90 0.32
C ALA A 132 6.38 -18.51 -1.01
N GLN A 133 5.60 -17.95 -1.95
CA GLN A 133 6.03 -17.64 -3.33
C GLN A 133 5.58 -16.22 -3.74
N PRO A 134 6.26 -15.17 -3.26
CA PRO A 134 5.85 -13.77 -3.49
C PRO A 134 5.78 -13.34 -4.97
N GLU A 135 6.51 -14.03 -5.84
CA GLU A 135 6.51 -13.86 -7.30
C GLU A 135 5.18 -14.25 -7.95
N LEU A 136 4.36 -15.09 -7.31
CA LEU A 136 3.02 -15.47 -7.78
C LEU A 136 1.96 -14.38 -7.56
N SER A 137 2.37 -13.12 -7.33
CA SER A 137 1.45 -12.00 -7.06
C SER A 137 0.50 -11.65 -8.20
N ASN A 138 0.64 -12.25 -9.38
CA ASN A 138 -0.29 -12.07 -10.50
C ASN A 138 -1.72 -12.40 -10.07
N ASP A 139 -2.52 -11.36 -9.96
CA ASP A 139 -3.80 -11.35 -9.28
C ASP A 139 -4.92 -11.84 -10.22
N ARG A 140 -5.48 -13.01 -9.91
CA ARG A 140 -6.86 -13.32 -10.30
C ARG A 140 -7.75 -12.71 -9.20
N ASN A 141 -8.16 -11.45 -9.40
CA ASN A 141 -9.06 -10.64 -8.54
C ASN A 141 -10.44 -11.28 -8.23
N GLY A 142 -10.64 -12.57 -8.52
CA GLY A 142 -11.91 -13.27 -8.43
C GLY A 142 -12.34 -13.59 -7.00
N TYR A 143 -11.42 -14.00 -6.11
CA TYR A 143 -11.79 -14.43 -4.76
C TYR A 143 -12.16 -13.27 -3.85
N THR A 144 -11.36 -12.21 -3.82
CA THR A 144 -11.71 -10.97 -3.11
C THR A 144 -13.07 -10.41 -3.55
N ARG A 145 -13.36 -10.41 -4.86
CA ARG A 145 -14.68 -9.97 -5.36
C ARG A 145 -15.81 -10.85 -4.86
N GLN A 146 -15.63 -12.17 -4.88
CA GLN A 146 -16.63 -13.14 -4.40
C GLN A 146 -16.87 -12.99 -2.89
N PHE A 147 -15.81 -12.82 -2.11
CA PHE A 147 -15.92 -12.53 -0.68
C PHE A 147 -16.71 -11.24 -0.42
N LEU A 148 -16.35 -10.14 -1.10
CA LEU A 148 -17.06 -8.86 -0.95
C LEU A 148 -18.53 -8.95 -1.34
N ASN A 149 -18.86 -9.71 -2.39
CA ASN A 149 -20.25 -9.99 -2.76
C ASN A 149 -20.97 -10.78 -1.66
N SER A 150 -20.32 -11.81 -1.08
CA SER A 150 -20.93 -12.63 -0.03
C SER A 150 -21.21 -11.85 1.26
N MET A 151 -20.43 -10.80 1.53
CA MET A 151 -20.58 -9.92 2.68
C MET A 151 -21.44 -8.68 2.40
N ASN A 152 -21.93 -8.50 1.16
CA ASN A 152 -22.63 -7.30 0.69
C ASN A 152 -21.83 -6.00 0.94
N PHE A 153 -20.52 -6.05 0.69
CA PHE A 153 -19.60 -4.92 0.87
C PHE A 153 -19.33 -4.18 -0.44
N ASP A 154 -19.03 -2.88 -0.34
CA ASP A 154 -18.59 -2.09 -1.49
C ASP A 154 -17.33 -2.69 -2.12
N GLN A 155 -17.35 -2.85 -3.44
CA GLN A 155 -16.27 -3.50 -4.18
C GLN A 155 -14.99 -2.65 -4.21
N LYS A 156 -15.12 -1.33 -4.26
CA LYS A 156 -13.97 -0.43 -4.43
C LYS A 156 -13.19 -0.29 -3.12
N SER A 157 -13.87 0.13 -2.07
CA SER A 157 -13.29 0.31 -0.73
C SER A 157 -12.91 -1.03 -0.10
N GLY A 158 -13.77 -2.04 -0.24
CA GLY A 158 -13.51 -3.39 0.25
C GLY A 158 -12.31 -4.04 -0.41
N SER A 159 -12.18 -3.94 -1.75
CA SER A 159 -11.02 -4.51 -2.45
C SER A 159 -9.73 -3.79 -2.05
N TYR A 160 -9.77 -2.48 -1.88
CA TYR A 160 -8.63 -1.72 -1.38
C TYR A 160 -8.21 -2.16 0.03
N ALA A 161 -9.16 -2.27 0.95
CA ALA A 161 -8.92 -2.68 2.33
C ALA A 161 -8.32 -4.10 2.40
N ILE A 162 -8.93 -5.05 1.70
CA ILE A 162 -8.48 -6.46 1.70
C ILE A 162 -7.08 -6.58 1.11
N LYS A 163 -6.77 -5.90 -0.02
CA LYS A 163 -5.42 -5.96 -0.61
C LYS A 163 -4.35 -5.40 0.32
N LEU A 164 -4.66 -4.32 1.04
CA LEU A 164 -3.77 -3.79 2.07
C LEU A 164 -3.59 -4.80 3.21
N GLY A 165 -4.68 -5.39 3.70
CA GLY A 165 -4.69 -6.41 4.74
C GLY A 165 -3.91 -7.68 4.36
N GLN A 166 -4.14 -8.24 3.18
CA GLN A 166 -3.40 -9.39 2.65
C GLN A 166 -1.89 -9.09 2.65
N LYS A 167 -1.49 -7.88 2.29
CA LYS A 167 -0.09 -7.46 2.32
C LYS A 167 0.51 -7.40 3.72
N ILE A 168 -0.27 -6.94 4.69
CA ILE A 168 0.10 -6.97 6.10
C ILE A 168 0.34 -8.43 6.53
N LEU A 169 -0.64 -9.30 6.28
CA LEU A 169 -0.59 -10.71 6.68
C LEU A 169 0.54 -11.49 5.97
N VAL A 170 0.80 -11.21 4.68
CA VAL A 170 1.95 -11.81 3.98
C VAL A 170 3.25 -11.40 4.67
N ASN A 171 3.41 -10.12 5.03
CA ASN A 171 4.61 -9.67 5.70
C ASN A 171 4.78 -10.34 7.08
N GLU A 172 3.71 -10.46 7.86
CA GLU A 172 3.72 -11.17 9.15
C GLU A 172 4.13 -12.64 9.00
N ARG A 173 3.64 -13.34 7.98
CA ARG A 173 4.02 -14.74 7.70
C ARG A 173 5.43 -14.90 7.16
N MET A 174 5.94 -13.93 6.40
CA MET A 174 7.33 -13.94 5.92
C MET A 174 8.33 -13.69 7.05
N PHE A 175 7.92 -13.00 8.12
CA PHE A 175 8.77 -12.63 9.25
C PHE A 175 8.09 -12.96 10.59
N PRO A 176 7.88 -14.25 10.91
CA PRO A 176 7.06 -14.66 12.07
C PRO A 176 7.62 -14.18 13.41
N GLY A 177 8.95 -14.05 13.54
CA GLY A 177 9.60 -13.48 14.73
C GLY A 177 9.41 -11.97 14.92
N PHE A 178 8.84 -11.28 13.92
CA PHE A 178 8.64 -9.84 13.91
C PHE A 178 7.21 -9.45 13.50
N SER A 179 6.23 -10.33 13.71
CA SER A 179 4.84 -10.10 13.27
C SER A 179 4.25 -8.78 13.80
N GLY A 180 4.57 -8.38 15.04
CA GLY A 180 4.13 -7.09 15.61
C GLY A 180 4.76 -5.85 14.96
N SER A 181 5.87 -6.01 14.21
CA SER A 181 6.55 -4.87 13.58
C SER A 181 5.79 -4.29 12.38
N THR A 182 4.86 -5.05 11.80
CA THR A 182 4.00 -4.58 10.69
C THR A 182 3.09 -3.43 11.12
N ALA A 183 2.75 -3.36 12.40
CA ALA A 183 1.97 -2.26 12.98
C ALA A 183 2.64 -0.89 12.78
N LEU A 184 3.98 -0.85 12.68
CA LEU A 184 4.73 0.36 12.37
C LEU A 184 4.40 0.90 10.97
N TYR A 185 3.95 0.04 10.05
CA TYR A 185 3.58 0.43 8.70
C TYR A 185 2.26 1.21 8.65
N ALA A 186 1.46 1.20 9.73
CA ALA A 186 0.28 2.05 9.86
C ALA A 186 0.63 3.54 9.68
N PHE A 187 1.81 3.97 10.11
CA PHE A 187 2.24 5.38 10.03
C PHE A 187 2.80 5.76 8.65
N CYS A 188 3.04 4.78 7.78
CA CYS A 188 3.67 4.92 6.47
C CYS A 188 2.95 4.06 5.40
N GLN A 189 1.62 3.88 5.51
CA GLN A 189 0.85 2.96 4.68
C GLN A 189 1.04 3.18 3.18
N ASP A 190 1.08 4.44 2.72
CA ASP A 190 1.30 4.77 1.30
C ASP A 190 2.62 4.24 0.77
N THR A 191 3.69 4.33 1.57
CA THR A 191 5.01 3.82 1.21
C THR A 191 5.03 2.31 1.28
N PHE A 192 4.46 1.73 2.34
CA PHE A 192 4.34 0.28 2.50
C PHE A 192 3.58 -0.34 1.33
N ARG A 193 2.46 0.25 0.89
CA ARG A 193 1.63 -0.22 -0.25
C ARG A 193 2.41 -0.36 -1.55
N ARG A 194 3.50 0.39 -1.74
CA ARG A 194 4.33 0.33 -2.96
C ARG A 194 5.38 -0.79 -2.96
N ILE A 195 5.65 -1.42 -1.81
CA ILE A 195 6.65 -2.50 -1.71
C ILE A 195 6.13 -3.79 -2.38
N PRO A 196 6.77 -4.38 -3.38
CA PRO A 196 6.35 -5.70 -3.88
C PRO A 196 6.38 -6.74 -2.76
N PHE A 197 5.55 -7.79 -2.78
CA PHE A 197 5.53 -8.80 -1.70
C PHE A 197 6.95 -9.36 -1.39
N GLY A 198 7.75 -9.66 -2.43
CA GLY A 198 9.15 -10.09 -2.26
C GLY A 198 10.17 -8.97 -1.98
N GLY A 199 9.76 -7.70 -2.06
CA GLY A 199 10.62 -6.53 -1.85
C GLY A 199 11.03 -6.33 -0.40
N ALA A 200 10.19 -6.76 0.55
CA ALA A 200 10.54 -6.73 1.98
C ALA A 200 11.67 -7.72 2.31
N ARG A 201 11.63 -8.95 1.74
CA ARG A 201 12.66 -9.98 1.92
C ARG A 201 14.05 -9.48 1.53
N ARG A 202 14.17 -8.82 0.38
CA ARG A 202 15.47 -8.30 -0.11
C ARG A 202 16.05 -7.19 0.76
N GLY A 203 15.22 -6.41 1.45
CA GLY A 203 15.67 -5.33 2.34
C GLY A 203 16.27 -5.83 3.65
N PHE A 204 15.75 -6.92 4.22
CA PHE A 204 16.24 -7.49 5.48
C PHE A 204 17.54 -8.31 5.30
N TYR A 205 17.73 -8.99 4.17
CA TYR A 205 18.95 -9.77 3.91
C TYR A 205 20.13 -8.96 3.34
N GLN A 206 19.95 -7.66 3.06
CA GLN A 206 21.04 -6.79 2.58
C GLN A 206 21.83 -6.09 3.68
N TYR A 207 21.38 -6.16 4.93
CA TYR A 207 22.11 -5.61 6.07
C TYR A 207 22.17 -6.68 7.16
N PRO A 208 23.31 -7.38 7.33
CA PRO A 208 23.49 -8.21 8.51
C PRO A 208 23.37 -7.31 9.73
N VAL A 209 22.44 -7.65 10.62
CA VAL A 209 22.36 -7.05 11.95
C VAL A 209 23.62 -7.51 12.69
N PRO A 210 24.43 -6.60 13.25
CA PRO A 210 25.63 -6.96 14.01
C PRO A 210 25.31 -7.76 15.27
#